data_AF-A0A7G5DUH6-F1
#
_entry.id   AF-A0A7G5DUH6-F1
#
_cell.length_a   1.000
_cell.length_b   1.000
_cell.length_c   1.000
_cell.angle_alpha   90.00
_cell.angle_beta   90.00
_cell.angle_gamma   90.00
#
_symmetry.space_group_name_H-M   'P 1'
#
loop_
_entity.id
_entity.type
_entity.pdbx_description
1 polymer ?
#
loop_
_entity_poly.entity_id
_entity_poly.type
_entity_poly.pdbx_seq_one_letter_code
_entity_poly.pdbx_strand_id
1 'polypeptide(L)'
;MASVGVVPGVGDAAVLGIKKAKDLFKEGKVAESAKVLEDLSGGAKATGKDYVDILSPEAKKHILYGDKPGSGGHMWPGQPGKTVFPQSWSADKIVHEVGDIATSPNTKWYAQTGTGGIYTSKGDPAKWVAYEVRDGVRMRVVYQPATGKVVTAFPDNAPIPPYKPIK
;
A
#
# COMPACT_ATOMS: atom_id res chain seq x y z
N MET A 1 -21.42 -13.29 41.55
CA MET A 1 -20.89 -13.97 40.35
C MET A 1 -21.47 -13.27 39.13
N ALA A 2 -20.73 -12.33 38.54
CA ALA A 2 -21.17 -11.62 37.34
C ALA A 2 -20.65 -12.37 36.12
N SER A 3 -21.57 -12.96 35.35
CA SER A 3 -21.25 -13.63 34.09
C SER A 3 -20.83 -12.57 33.07
N VAL A 4 -19.55 -12.55 32.72
CA VAL A 4 -19.03 -11.71 31.63
C VAL A 4 -19.58 -12.27 30.31
N GLY A 5 -20.60 -11.61 29.76
CA GLY A 5 -21.08 -11.89 28.41
C GLY A 5 -19.98 -11.52 27.42
N VAL A 6 -19.46 -12.50 26.68
CA VAL A 6 -18.53 -12.28 25.58
C VAL A 6 -19.30 -11.55 24.48
N VAL A 7 -19.02 -10.26 24.31
CA VAL A 7 -19.50 -9.48 23.16
C VAL A 7 -18.81 -10.08 21.92
N PRO A 8 -19.55 -10.55 20.90
CA PRO A 8 -18.95 -11.10 19.69
C PRO A 8 -18.02 -10.06 19.06
N GLY A 9 -16.78 -10.47 18.77
CA GLY A 9 -15.86 -9.62 18.04
C GLY A 9 -16.39 -9.35 16.63
N VAL A 10 -16.01 -8.24 16.02
CA VAL A 10 -16.40 -7.89 14.64
C VAL A 10 -16.11 -9.03 13.64
N GLY A 11 -15.12 -9.88 13.92
CA GLY A 11 -14.82 -11.08 13.14
C GLY A 11 -15.89 -12.19 13.21
N ASP A 12 -16.55 -12.38 14.36
CA ASP A 12 -17.56 -13.44 14.54
C ASP A 12 -18.83 -13.12 13.74
N ALA A 13 -19.21 -11.85 13.68
CA ALA A 13 -20.36 -11.38 12.92
C ALA A 13 -20.20 -11.59 11.40
N ALA A 14 -18.99 -11.38 10.87
CA ALA A 14 -18.69 -11.59 9.45
C ALA A 14 -18.74 -13.08 9.06
N VAL A 15 -18.19 -13.96 9.90
CA VAL A 15 -18.22 -15.42 9.67
C VAL A 15 -19.66 -15.94 9.72
N LEU A 16 -20.47 -15.45 10.66
CA LEU A 16 -21.88 -15.82 10.77
C LEU A 16 -22.68 -15.37 9.54
N GLY A 17 -22.42 -14.15 9.04
CA GLY A 17 -23.04 -13.61 7.84
C GLY A 17 -22.74 -14.44 6.58
N ILE A 18 -21.49 -14.85 6.39
CA ILE A 18 -21.07 -15.70 5.26
C ILE A 18 -21.73 -17.09 5.34
N LYS A 19 -21.81 -17.69 6.54
CA LYS A 19 -22.50 -18.98 6.72
C LYS A 19 -23.98 -18.86 6.37
N LYS A 20 -24.66 -17.81 6.85
CA LYS A 20 -26.07 -17.54 6.55
C LYS A 20 -26.32 -17.36 5.05
N ALA A 21 -25.46 -16.64 4.35
CA ALA A 21 -25.57 -16.47 2.90
C ALA A 21 -25.43 -17.82 2.15
N LYS A 22 -24.52 -18.70 2.56
CA LYS A 22 -24.34 -20.03 1.97
C LYS A 22 -25.56 -20.95 2.20
N ASP A 23 -26.15 -20.89 3.39
CA ASP A 23 -27.33 -21.69 3.72
C ASP A 23 -28.54 -21.21 2.89
N LEU A 24 -28.75 -19.89 2.79
CA LEU A 24 -29.79 -19.29 1.93
C LEU A 24 -29.60 -19.61 0.44
N PHE A 25 -28.36 -19.64 -0.04
CA PHE A 25 -28.08 -20.01 -1.43
C PHE A 25 -28.43 -21.48 -1.70
N LYS A 26 -28.13 -22.40 -0.78
CA LYS A 26 -28.52 -23.81 -0.88
C LYS A 26 -30.03 -24.01 -0.85
N GLU A 27 -30.75 -23.12 -0.18
CA GLU A 27 -32.21 -23.06 -0.16
C GLU A 27 -32.82 -22.41 -1.41
N GLY A 28 -32.02 -21.96 -2.37
CA GLY A 28 -32.49 -21.31 -3.60
C GLY A 28 -32.91 -19.84 -3.43
N LYS A 29 -32.66 -19.24 -2.26
CA LYS A 29 -33.01 -17.85 -1.93
C LYS A 29 -31.92 -16.88 -2.37
N VAL A 30 -31.68 -16.83 -3.68
CA VAL A 30 -30.55 -16.11 -4.28
C VAL A 30 -30.58 -14.61 -3.96
N ALA A 31 -31.75 -13.95 -4.02
CA ALA A 31 -31.86 -12.52 -3.74
C ALA A 31 -31.57 -12.14 -2.28
N GLU A 32 -32.02 -12.97 -1.32
CA GLU A 32 -31.73 -12.74 0.10
C GLU A 32 -30.26 -13.05 0.42
N SER A 33 -29.67 -14.05 -0.23
CA SER A 33 -28.23 -14.32 -0.10
C SER A 33 -27.37 -13.16 -0.62
N ALA A 34 -27.77 -12.53 -1.72
CA ALA A 34 -27.09 -11.37 -2.30
C ALA A 34 -27.19 -10.15 -1.39
N LYS A 35 -28.38 -9.88 -0.83
CA LYS A 35 -28.57 -8.78 0.12
C LYS A 35 -27.73 -8.93 1.39
N VAL A 36 -27.60 -10.15 1.93
CA VAL A 36 -26.72 -10.42 3.09
C VAL A 36 -25.25 -10.15 2.74
N LEU A 37 -24.82 -10.46 1.51
CA LEU A 37 -23.48 -10.15 1.02
C LEU A 37 -23.28 -8.63 0.80
N GLU A 38 -24.28 -7.92 0.30
CA GLU A 38 -24.26 -6.47 0.13
C GLU A 38 -24.21 -5.73 1.46
N ASP A 39 -25.01 -6.14 2.45
CA ASP A 39 -25.02 -5.59 3.81
C ASP A 39 -23.68 -5.83 4.52
N LEU A 40 -23.05 -6.99 4.28
CA LEU A 40 -21.66 -7.25 4.70
C LEU A 40 -20.67 -6.32 3.99
N SER A 41 -20.87 -6.04 2.71
CA SER A 41 -19.98 -5.15 1.94
C SER A 41 -20.15 -3.67 2.32
N GLY A 42 -21.36 -3.24 2.70
CA GLY A 42 -21.68 -1.89 3.13
C GLY A 42 -21.15 -1.54 4.52
N GLY A 43 -20.85 -2.55 5.36
CA GLY A 43 -20.20 -2.39 6.66
C GLY A 43 -18.72 -2.78 6.69
N ALA A 44 -18.21 -3.45 5.65
CA ALA A 44 -16.81 -3.85 5.56
C ALA A 44 -15.96 -2.70 4.98
N LYS A 45 -15.43 -1.83 5.85
CA LYS A 45 -14.04 -1.43 5.63
C LYS A 45 -13.25 -2.73 5.53
N ALA A 46 -12.68 -3.01 4.37
CA ALA A 46 -12.01 -4.26 4.07
C ALA A 46 -10.89 -4.52 5.09
N THR A 47 -11.18 -5.25 6.15
CA THR A 47 -10.20 -5.76 7.10
C THR A 47 -9.89 -7.20 6.71
N GLY A 48 -8.72 -7.41 6.12
CA GLY A 48 -8.12 -8.75 5.95
C GLY A 48 -8.54 -9.51 4.69
N LYS A 49 -7.97 -9.14 3.54
CA LYS A 49 -7.65 -10.07 2.45
C LYS A 49 -6.17 -9.84 2.14
N ASP A 50 -5.28 -10.74 2.56
CA ASP A 50 -3.87 -10.86 2.13
C ASP A 50 -3.26 -9.59 1.49
N TYR A 51 -3.33 -8.46 2.20
CA TYR A 51 -2.71 -7.24 1.71
C TYR A 51 -1.23 -7.50 1.92
N VAL A 52 -0.50 -7.74 0.84
CA VAL A 52 0.94 -7.54 0.88
C VAL A 52 1.11 -6.12 1.42
N ASP A 53 1.67 -5.99 2.63
CA ASP A 53 2.02 -4.70 3.21
C ASP A 53 3.19 -4.13 2.39
N ILE A 54 2.86 -3.67 1.19
CA ILE A 54 3.79 -3.14 0.20
C ILE A 54 4.47 -1.90 0.78
N LEU A 55 3.74 -1.13 1.60
CA LEU A 55 4.31 -0.13 2.49
C LEU A 55 4.32 -0.66 3.92
N SER A 56 5.45 -1.25 4.33
CA SER A 56 5.64 -1.66 5.72
C SER A 56 5.59 -0.45 6.66
N PRO A 57 5.29 -0.64 7.96
CA PRO A 57 5.33 0.45 8.94
C PRO A 57 6.66 1.21 8.94
N GLU A 58 7.77 0.51 8.74
CA GLU A 58 9.10 1.10 8.63
C GLU A 58 9.23 1.96 7.38
N ALA A 59 8.77 1.48 6.21
CA ALA A 59 8.78 2.27 4.98
C ALA A 59 7.89 3.52 5.10
N LYS A 60 6.70 3.40 5.71
CA LYS A 60 5.81 4.54 6.00
C LYS A 60 6.52 5.57 6.87
N LYS A 61 7.15 5.13 7.97
CA LYS A 61 7.92 6.01 8.86
C LYS A 61 9.07 6.67 8.11
N HIS A 62 9.84 5.89 7.36
CA HIS A 62 10.98 6.36 6.55
C HIS A 62 10.56 7.47 5.59
N ILE A 63 9.48 7.23 4.83
CA ILE A 63 8.95 8.18 3.84
C ILE A 63 8.42 9.44 4.51
N LEU A 64 7.61 9.32 5.56
CA LEU A 64 6.91 10.47 6.14
C LEU A 64 7.80 11.28 7.07
N TYR A 65 8.55 10.61 7.95
CA TYR A 65 9.21 11.23 9.10
C TYR A 65 10.73 10.99 9.16
N GLY A 66 11.24 10.03 8.39
CA GLY A 66 12.63 9.60 8.43
C GLY A 66 12.90 8.59 9.56
N ASP A 67 14.07 7.95 9.50
CA ASP A 67 14.40 6.85 10.41
C ASP A 67 15.00 7.32 11.74
N LYS A 68 15.72 8.45 11.71
CA LYS A 68 16.53 8.96 12.82
C LYS A 68 16.14 10.39 13.17
N PRO A 69 16.33 10.81 14.44
CA PRO A 69 16.22 12.22 14.82
C PRO A 69 17.05 13.10 13.88
N GLY A 70 16.46 14.17 13.35
CA GLY A 70 17.11 15.11 12.43
C GLY A 70 17.31 14.62 10.99
N SER A 71 17.05 13.35 10.66
CA SER A 71 17.18 12.85 9.28
C SER A 71 16.09 13.41 8.34
N GLY A 72 14.89 13.60 8.88
CA GLY A 72 13.73 14.12 8.17
C GLY A 72 13.16 13.16 7.14
N GLY A 73 11.83 13.08 7.11
CA GLY A 73 11.12 12.46 6.00
C GLY A 73 10.77 13.47 4.92
N HIS A 74 9.88 13.04 4.04
CA HIS A 74 9.41 13.80 2.89
C HIS A 74 8.03 14.43 3.13
N MET A 75 7.37 14.19 4.27
CA MET A 75 6.13 14.91 4.59
C MET A 75 6.44 16.35 5.02
N TRP A 76 5.64 17.31 4.56
CA TRP A 76 5.72 18.71 5.01
C TRP A 76 5.57 18.81 6.54
N PRO A 77 6.33 19.69 7.24
CA PRO A 77 7.28 20.69 6.73
C PRO A 77 8.67 20.15 6.34
N GLY A 78 8.92 18.85 6.51
CA GLY A 78 10.19 18.18 6.21
C GLY A 78 11.39 18.78 6.93
N GLN A 79 12.59 18.39 6.48
CA GLN A 79 13.86 18.93 6.97
C GLN A 79 14.60 19.67 5.85
N PRO A 80 15.47 20.65 6.18
CA PRO A 80 16.28 21.35 5.19
C PRO A 80 17.04 20.40 4.27
N GLY A 81 17.04 20.71 2.96
CA GLY A 81 17.73 19.90 1.95
C GLY A 81 16.99 18.63 1.49
N LYS A 82 15.80 18.34 2.02
CA LYS A 82 14.92 17.29 1.51
C LYS A 82 13.93 17.84 0.51
N THR A 83 13.56 17.03 -0.48
CA THR A 83 12.34 17.27 -1.24
C THR A 83 11.14 16.84 -0.40
N VAL A 84 10.10 17.66 -0.37
CA VAL A 84 8.94 17.46 0.49
C VAL A 84 7.66 17.45 -0.32
N PHE A 85 6.72 16.60 0.06
CA PHE A 85 5.37 16.58 -0.49
C PHE A 85 4.68 17.92 -0.22
N PRO A 86 3.71 18.32 -1.05
CA PRO A 86 2.96 19.55 -0.82
C PRO A 86 2.35 19.60 0.58
N GLN A 87 2.29 20.79 1.17
CA GLN A 87 1.67 21.00 2.48
C GLN A 87 0.21 20.52 2.54
N SER A 88 -0.50 20.51 1.41
CA SER A 88 -1.88 20.04 1.29
C SER A 88 -2.02 18.52 1.36
N TRP A 89 -0.94 17.74 1.24
CA TRP A 89 -0.99 16.29 1.28
C TRP A 89 -0.87 15.78 2.72
N SER A 90 -1.88 15.04 3.17
CA SER A 90 -1.82 14.32 4.44
C SER A 90 -0.89 13.10 4.36
N ALA A 91 -0.47 12.59 5.51
CA ALA A 91 0.26 11.32 5.61
C ALA A 91 -0.47 10.18 4.88
N ASP A 92 -1.79 10.07 5.07
CA ASP A 92 -2.61 9.04 4.44
C ASP A 92 -2.65 9.19 2.92
N LYS A 93 -2.75 10.42 2.41
CA LYS A 93 -2.68 10.67 0.97
C LYS A 93 -1.33 10.24 0.41
N ILE A 94 -0.22 10.65 1.03
CA ILE A 94 1.13 10.26 0.58
C ILE A 94 1.25 8.73 0.52
N VAL A 95 0.87 8.03 1.59
CA VAL A 95 0.93 6.56 1.67
C VAL A 95 0.05 5.91 0.61
N HIS A 96 -1.15 6.46 0.38
CA HIS A 96 -2.08 5.97 -0.64
C HIS A 96 -1.51 6.09 -2.05
N GLU A 97 -1.02 7.27 -2.45
CA GLU A 97 -0.45 7.50 -3.79
C GLU A 97 0.77 6.61 -4.04
N VAL A 98 1.64 6.43 -3.04
CA VAL A 98 2.79 5.53 -3.15
C VAL A 98 2.32 4.07 -3.31
N GLY A 99 1.31 3.65 -2.56
CA GLY A 99 0.72 2.32 -2.68
C GLY A 99 0.08 2.07 -4.04
N ASP A 100 -0.65 3.05 -4.58
CA ASP A 100 -1.22 3.01 -5.92
C ASP A 100 -0.14 2.83 -6.99
N ILE A 101 0.92 3.64 -6.96
CA ILE A 101 2.05 3.49 -7.89
C ILE A 101 2.70 2.11 -7.75
N ALA A 102 2.87 1.61 -6.53
CA ALA A 102 3.51 0.32 -6.30
C ALA A 102 2.69 -0.88 -6.79
N THR A 103 1.35 -0.77 -6.77
CA THR A 103 0.40 -1.85 -7.11
C THR A 103 -0.17 -1.74 -8.51
N SER A 104 -0.11 -0.56 -9.13
CA SER A 104 -0.73 -0.33 -10.43
C SER A 104 -0.08 -1.20 -11.52
N PRO A 105 -0.89 -1.89 -12.34
CA PRO A 105 -0.37 -2.67 -13.47
C PRO A 105 0.25 -1.78 -14.55
N ASN A 106 -0.10 -0.49 -14.57
CA ASN A 106 0.33 0.49 -15.57
C ASN A 106 1.61 1.24 -15.18
N THR A 107 2.12 1.05 -13.95
CA THR A 107 3.35 1.70 -13.51
C THR A 107 4.52 1.24 -14.36
N LYS A 108 5.23 2.21 -14.96
CA LYS A 108 6.45 1.97 -15.71
C LYS A 108 7.63 1.87 -14.76
N TRP A 109 8.25 0.70 -14.73
CA TRP A 109 9.37 0.42 -13.83
C TRP A 109 10.68 0.43 -14.59
N TYR A 110 11.71 0.96 -13.94
CA TYR A 110 13.07 0.99 -14.46
C TYR A 110 14.03 0.29 -13.49
N ALA A 111 15.08 -0.33 -14.01
CA ALA A 111 16.10 -0.99 -13.21
C ALA A 111 17.01 0.07 -12.55
N GLN A 112 16.81 0.31 -11.25
CA GLN A 112 17.70 1.17 -10.47
C GLN A 112 18.98 0.43 -10.08
N THR A 113 18.87 -0.87 -9.78
CA THR A 113 20.02 -1.76 -9.59
C THR A 113 19.85 -3.05 -10.37
N GLY A 114 20.97 -3.66 -10.76
CA GLY A 114 20.97 -4.87 -11.57
C GLY A 114 20.45 -4.64 -13.00
N THR A 115 19.85 -5.67 -13.60
CA THR A 115 19.43 -5.68 -15.02
C THR A 115 17.91 -5.69 -15.22
N GLY A 116 17.15 -5.45 -14.13
CA GLY A 116 15.68 -5.46 -14.12
C GLY A 116 15.04 -6.75 -13.59
N GLY A 117 15.85 -7.73 -13.17
CA GLY A 117 15.36 -8.94 -12.50
C GLY A 117 14.91 -8.70 -11.05
N ILE A 118 14.50 -9.78 -10.38
CA ILE A 118 14.10 -9.77 -8.95
C ILE A 118 15.33 -9.60 -8.03
N TYR A 119 16.46 -10.19 -8.42
CA TYR A 119 17.74 -10.10 -7.73
C TYR A 119 18.83 -9.58 -8.68
N THR A 120 19.87 -8.99 -8.11
CA THR A 120 21.09 -8.63 -8.85
C THR A 120 21.95 -9.86 -9.11
N SER A 121 22.99 -9.74 -9.95
CA SER A 121 23.97 -10.81 -10.18
C SER A 121 24.74 -11.25 -8.93
N LYS A 122 24.74 -10.42 -7.87
CA LYS A 122 25.35 -10.72 -6.57
C LYS A 122 24.41 -11.42 -5.59
N GLY A 123 23.15 -11.67 -5.97
CA GLY A 123 22.13 -12.25 -5.10
C GLY A 123 21.40 -11.24 -4.21
N ASP A 124 21.77 -9.95 -4.25
CA ASP A 124 21.06 -8.91 -3.50
C ASP A 124 19.68 -8.63 -4.13
N PRO A 125 18.64 -8.32 -3.32
CA PRO A 125 17.36 -7.82 -3.83
C PRO A 125 17.53 -6.63 -4.78
N ALA A 126 17.04 -6.74 -6.02
CA ALA A 126 17.10 -5.65 -6.98
C ALA A 126 16.17 -4.51 -6.57
N LYS A 127 16.47 -3.30 -7.02
CA LYS A 127 15.63 -2.12 -6.84
C LYS A 127 15.08 -1.68 -8.18
N TRP A 128 13.77 -1.59 -8.25
CA TRP A 128 13.04 -1.00 -9.35
C TRP A 128 12.64 0.42 -8.95
N VAL A 129 12.70 1.36 -9.89
CA VAL A 129 12.30 2.74 -9.67
C VAL A 129 11.22 3.14 -10.66
N ALA A 130 10.21 3.87 -10.20
CA ALA A 130 9.18 4.49 -11.03
C ALA A 130 9.19 6.01 -10.84
N TYR A 131 8.79 6.73 -11.88
CA TYR A 131 8.65 8.18 -11.90
C TYR A 131 7.25 8.52 -12.39
N GLU A 132 6.33 8.72 -11.46
CA GLU A 132 4.90 8.87 -11.73
C GLU A 132 4.42 10.24 -11.27
N VAL A 133 3.43 10.81 -11.95
CA VAL A 133 2.83 12.09 -11.56
C VAL A 133 1.46 11.83 -10.92
N ARG A 134 1.22 12.44 -9.77
CA ARG A 134 -0.07 12.45 -9.05
C ARG A 134 -0.34 13.86 -8.57
N ASP A 135 -1.51 14.41 -8.89
CA ASP A 135 -1.90 15.81 -8.63
C ASP A 135 -0.81 16.85 -8.95
N GLY A 136 -0.12 16.68 -10.09
CA GLY A 136 0.95 17.60 -10.52
C GLY A 136 2.29 17.43 -9.79
N VAL A 137 2.40 16.49 -8.85
CA VAL A 137 3.66 16.15 -8.16
C VAL A 137 4.28 14.93 -8.82
N ARG A 138 5.49 15.07 -9.37
CA ARG A 138 6.25 13.91 -9.83
C ARG A 138 6.94 13.23 -8.66
N MET A 139 6.66 11.94 -8.48
CA MET A 139 7.15 11.11 -7.40
C MET A 139 8.14 10.08 -7.92
N ARG A 140 9.28 9.94 -7.24
CA ARG A 140 10.19 8.81 -7.40
C ARG A 140 9.82 7.75 -6.37
N VAL A 141 9.43 6.56 -6.81
CA VAL A 141 9.10 5.41 -5.94
C VAL A 141 10.11 4.30 -6.18
N VAL A 142 10.74 3.80 -5.11
CA VAL A 142 11.70 2.69 -5.17
C VAL A 142 11.09 1.44 -4.55
N TYR A 143 11.04 0.36 -5.32
CA TYR A 143 10.41 -0.91 -4.97
C TYR A 143 11.40 -2.07 -5.06
N GLN A 144 11.28 -3.03 -4.15
CA GLN A 144 12.03 -4.27 -4.15
C GLN A 144 11.10 -5.44 -4.51
N PRO A 145 11.18 -5.99 -5.73
CA PRO A 145 10.33 -7.10 -6.15
C PRO A 145 10.57 -8.38 -5.34
N ALA A 146 11.79 -8.61 -4.84
CA ALA A 146 12.11 -9.82 -4.05
C ALA A 146 11.34 -9.88 -2.73
N THR A 147 11.03 -8.73 -2.14
CA THR A 147 10.36 -8.62 -0.85
C THR A 147 8.91 -8.17 -0.99
N GLY A 148 8.50 -7.69 -2.18
CA GLY A 148 7.19 -7.11 -2.38
C GLY A 148 7.01 -5.74 -1.74
N LYS A 149 8.11 -5.02 -1.43
CA LYS A 149 8.06 -3.82 -0.58
C LYS A 149 8.61 -2.57 -1.24
N VAL A 150 7.98 -1.44 -0.97
CA VAL A 150 8.54 -0.11 -1.22
C VAL A 150 9.65 0.16 -0.21
N VAL A 151 10.79 0.63 -0.71
CA VAL A 151 11.95 1.03 0.08
C VAL A 151 11.82 2.49 0.48
N THR A 152 11.46 3.35 -0.47
CA THR A 152 11.31 4.80 -0.25
C THR A 152 10.50 5.44 -1.37
N ALA A 153 9.94 6.61 -1.12
CA ALA A 153 9.23 7.42 -2.09
C ALA A 153 9.28 8.91 -1.72
N PHE A 154 9.47 9.78 -2.70
CA PHE A 154 9.54 11.22 -2.48
C PHE A 154 9.28 12.04 -3.75
N PRO A 155 8.89 13.32 -3.63
CA PRO A 155 8.79 14.22 -4.78
C PRO A 155 10.16 14.46 -5.40
N ASP A 156 10.24 14.38 -6.72
CA ASP A 156 11.50 14.51 -7.41
C ASP A 156 11.32 15.15 -8.79
N ASN A 157 11.84 16.36 -8.92
CA ASN A 157 11.84 17.15 -10.14
C ASN A 157 13.19 17.14 -10.88
N ALA A 158 14.18 16.37 -10.41
CA ALA A 158 15.47 16.25 -11.08
C ALA A 158 15.37 15.45 -12.39
N PRO A 159 16.26 15.66 -13.39
CA PRO A 159 16.30 14.82 -14.58
C PRO A 159 16.34 13.32 -14.24
N ILE A 160 15.53 12.53 -14.94
CA ILE A 160 15.47 11.08 -14.72
C ILE A 160 16.75 10.47 -15.31
N PRO A 161 17.57 9.76 -14.52
CA PRO A 161 18.73 9.05 -15.04
C PRO A 161 18.34 8.04 -16.13
N PRO A 162 19.24 7.69 -17.05
CA PRO A 162 18.94 6.82 -18.20
C PRO A 162 18.84 5.34 -17.77
N TYR A 163 17.84 5.01 -16.96
CA TYR A 163 17.59 3.65 -16.50
C TYR A 163 16.99 2.77 -17.59
N LYS A 164 17.32 1.47 -17.55
CA LYS A 164 16.73 0.47 -18.44
C LYS A 164 15.27 0.21 -18.04
N PRO A 165 14.29 0.29 -18.97
CA PRO A 165 12.92 -0.13 -18.70
C PRO A 165 12.84 -1.62 -18.37
N ILE A 166 11.92 -1.98 -17.46
CA ILE A 166 11.64 -3.36 -17.07
C ILE A 166 10.34 -3.85 -17.73
N LYS A 167 9.29 -3.02 -17.65
CA LYS A 167 7.99 -3.21 -18.28
C LYS A 167 7.34 -1.85 -18.54
#